data_AF-A0A7S1M084-F1
#
_entry.id   AF-A0A7S1M084-F1
#
_cell.length_a   1.000
_cell.length_b   1.000
_cell.length_c   1.000
_cell.angle_alpha   90.00
_cell.angle_beta   90.00
_cell.angle_gamma   90.00
#
_symmetry.space_group_name_H-M   'P 1'
#
loop_
_entity.id
_entity.type
_entity.pdbx_description
1 polymer ?
#
loop_
_entity_poly.entity_id
_entity_poly.type
_entity_poly.pdbx_seq_one_letter_code
_entity_poly.pdbx_strand_id
1 'polypeptide(L)'
;GFEGVNCTVEGARCVTETNLLSWPFQKICSKSACICYPTNEVKRLVKVGVWGSVAADISGSFEEPRDPLRTPPCGDGWTGTRIVDRYDGLDKLFIADGTLDEAKALARENSPEDFRWNRTDYATTEVALFKSRMHEFKKGRKGKVCMFSWQASRDDGDWKLNTRMDEAAFDYGPPGMEVTSNEAHVLVYNHMREKLKRVFEEECCSPDFTAEKIILSGHSRGAGMAELQAIDAVSNWKCNGRDLGAKDLAVVLFSPTKFMQTSETINNVFSCSDPLRCLSGSVVTLSIAGDMVSDPLSEDMVGRHPSEVYRLPCIGGPGGNADECHDLPRYVQAVESVLVGKEKWGSSCGGKCGYPNDMLQCEQVVKATGLSCSEAPSHLLKQSPKMNVSCDSRWLPDEERCDCDFASCGELTTLGCRGLEGEAAH
;
A
#
# COMPACT_ATOMS: atom_id res chain seq x y z
N GLY A 1 3.03 29.17 -1.08
CA GLY A 1 2.04 28.85 -0.04
C GLY A 1 1.29 27.62 -0.47
N PHE A 2 1.04 26.69 0.44
CA PHE A 2 0.22 25.50 0.18
C PHE A 2 -1.25 25.93 0.07
N GLU A 3 -1.71 26.25 -1.15
CA GLU A 3 -3.14 26.46 -1.37
C GLU A 3 -3.90 25.15 -1.09
N GLY A 4 -4.80 25.17 -0.11
CA GLY A 4 -5.86 24.17 0.01
C GLY A 4 -5.57 22.93 0.85
N VAL A 5 -4.53 22.90 1.68
CA VAL A 5 -4.40 21.83 2.69
C VAL A 5 -5.32 22.16 3.86
N ASN A 6 -6.39 21.38 4.02
CA ASN A 6 -7.25 21.45 5.20
C ASN A 6 -6.72 20.45 6.22
N CYS A 7 -6.46 20.90 7.45
CA CYS A 7 -6.10 20.00 8.54
C CYS A 7 -6.96 20.31 9.76
N THR A 8 -7.41 19.25 10.42
CA THR A 8 -8.20 19.29 11.65
C THR A 8 -7.37 18.71 12.78
N VAL A 9 -7.32 19.39 13.91
CA VAL A 9 -6.71 18.82 15.12
C VAL A 9 -7.77 17.97 15.81
N GLU A 10 -7.57 16.66 15.85
CA GLU A 10 -8.43 15.70 16.54
C GLU A 10 -7.76 15.22 17.83
N GLY A 11 -8.57 15.01 18.88
CA GLY A 11 -8.10 14.70 20.24
C GLY A 11 -8.51 15.76 21.26
N ALA A 12 -8.13 15.55 22.53
CA ALA A 12 -8.51 16.46 23.62
C ALA A 12 -7.86 17.85 23.44
N ARG A 13 -8.68 18.88 23.18
CA ARG A 13 -8.25 20.28 23.26
C ARG A 13 -8.05 20.64 24.72
N CYS A 14 -6.80 20.80 25.15
CA CYS A 14 -6.52 21.25 26.49
C CYS A 14 -6.34 22.77 26.52
N VAL A 15 -7.17 23.43 27.32
CA VAL A 15 -6.98 24.84 27.67
C VAL A 15 -5.76 24.90 28.59
N THR A 16 -4.78 25.73 28.23
CA THR A 16 -3.58 25.97 29.05
C THR A 16 -3.95 26.77 30.29
N GLU A 17 -4.59 26.16 31.27
CA GLU A 17 -4.65 26.73 32.61
C GLU A 17 -3.44 26.23 33.41
N THR A 18 -2.58 27.18 33.79
CA THR A 18 -1.37 26.98 34.58
C THR A 18 -1.73 26.62 36.02
N ASN A 19 -2.15 25.38 36.26
CA ASN A 19 -2.27 24.82 37.61
C ASN A 19 -1.32 23.64 37.80
N LEU A 20 -0.76 23.52 39.01
CA LEU A 20 0.23 22.51 39.43
C LEU A 20 -0.23 21.04 39.22
N LEU A 21 -1.51 20.81 38.93
CA LEU A 21 -2.12 19.50 38.68
C LEU A 21 -2.30 19.17 37.18
N SER A 22 -1.78 20.01 36.27
CA SER A 22 -1.92 19.83 34.81
C SER A 22 -0.98 18.79 34.19
N TRP A 23 0.04 18.32 34.90
CA TRP A 23 1.00 17.32 34.40
C TRP A 23 0.36 15.97 33.94
N PRO A 24 -0.53 15.31 34.71
CA PRO A 24 -1.20 14.11 34.21
C PRO A 24 -2.09 14.40 33.00
N PHE A 25 -2.65 15.62 32.91
CA PHE A 25 -3.40 16.06 31.75
C PHE A 25 -2.49 16.31 30.54
N GLN A 26 -1.27 16.84 30.69
CA GLN A 26 -0.32 17.03 29.57
C GLN A 26 -0.08 15.75 28.76
N LYS A 27 -0.02 14.57 29.40
CA LYS A 27 0.15 13.26 28.72
C LYS A 27 -1.10 12.81 27.95
N ILE A 28 -2.27 13.33 28.30
CA ILE A 28 -3.55 13.14 27.59
C ILE A 28 -3.67 14.21 26.48
N CYS A 29 -3.22 15.43 26.75
CA CYS A 29 -3.22 16.58 25.84
C CYS A 29 -2.19 16.48 24.71
N SER A 30 -1.10 15.74 24.91
CA SER A 30 -0.08 15.45 23.90
C SER A 30 -0.54 14.47 22.82
N LYS A 31 -1.75 13.90 22.97
CA LYS A 31 -2.38 13.00 21.99
C LYS A 31 -3.28 13.72 20.97
N SER A 32 -3.17 15.04 20.86
CA SER A 32 -3.82 15.74 19.74
C SER A 32 -3.04 15.43 18.46
N ALA A 33 -3.72 14.92 17.43
CA ALA A 33 -3.14 14.62 16.13
C ALA A 33 -3.63 15.65 15.11
N CYS A 34 -2.71 16.21 14.31
CA CYS A 34 -3.10 17.02 13.15
C CYS A 34 -3.50 16.05 12.03
N ILE A 35 -4.81 15.93 11.77
CA ILE A 35 -5.33 15.14 10.65
C ILE A 35 -5.42 16.02 9.42
N CYS A 36 -4.69 15.68 8.36
CA CYS A 36 -4.74 16.43 7.12
C CYS A 36 -5.50 15.70 6.02
N TYR A 37 -6.40 16.43 5.37
CA TYR A 37 -7.09 15.97 4.18
C TYR A 37 -6.10 15.94 3.00
N PRO A 38 -6.12 14.88 2.17
CA PRO A 38 -5.27 14.79 1.00
C PRO A 38 -5.59 15.91 0.00
N THR A 39 -4.54 16.50 -0.55
CA THR A 39 -4.68 17.51 -1.61
C THR A 39 -5.29 16.90 -2.88
N ASN A 40 -5.86 17.74 -3.74
CA ASN A 40 -6.37 17.28 -5.04
C ASN A 40 -5.29 16.58 -5.90
N GLU A 41 -4.03 16.98 -5.75
CA GLU A 41 -2.91 16.32 -6.43
C GLU A 41 -2.75 14.88 -5.93
N VAL A 42 -2.71 14.70 -4.60
CA VAL A 42 -2.55 13.36 -3.98
C VAL A 42 -3.76 12.49 -4.26
N LYS A 43 -5.00 13.03 -4.19
CA LYS A 43 -6.22 12.31 -4.56
C LYS A 43 -6.17 11.71 -5.98
N ARG A 44 -5.64 12.45 -6.95
CA ARG A 44 -5.45 11.96 -8.34
C ARG A 44 -4.39 10.86 -8.46
N LEU A 45 -3.44 10.83 -7.53
CA LEU A 45 -2.36 9.85 -7.50
C LEU A 45 -2.77 8.53 -6.84
N VAL A 46 -3.89 8.49 -6.11
CA VAL A 46 -4.36 7.28 -5.43
C VAL A 46 -4.52 6.11 -6.40
N LYS A 47 -5.24 6.32 -7.51
CA LYS A 47 -5.46 5.28 -8.52
C LYS A 47 -4.15 4.73 -9.09
N VAL A 48 -3.17 5.58 -9.39
CA VAL A 48 -1.88 5.09 -9.92
C VAL A 48 -1.07 4.38 -8.84
N GLY A 49 -1.16 4.80 -7.57
CA GLY A 49 -0.56 4.09 -6.44
C GLY A 49 -1.10 2.68 -6.28
N VAL A 50 -2.43 2.50 -6.39
CA VAL A 50 -3.09 1.17 -6.33
C VAL A 50 -2.59 0.30 -7.48
N TRP A 51 -2.62 0.84 -8.71
CA TRP A 51 -2.14 0.12 -9.87
C TRP A 51 -0.64 -0.16 -9.84
N GLY A 52 0.15 0.66 -9.16
CA GLY A 52 1.55 0.41 -8.84
C GLY A 52 1.72 -0.81 -7.95
N SER A 53 0.92 -0.92 -6.89
CA SER A 53 0.91 -2.10 -6.03
C SER A 53 0.46 -3.34 -6.79
N VAL A 54 -0.58 -3.25 -7.64
CA VAL A 54 -1.01 -4.39 -8.48
C VAL A 54 0.14 -4.79 -9.41
N ALA A 55 0.78 -3.83 -10.06
CA ALA A 55 1.90 -4.08 -10.95
C ALA A 55 3.07 -4.76 -10.23
N ALA A 56 3.37 -4.37 -8.99
CA ALA A 56 4.38 -5.01 -8.17
C ALA A 56 3.99 -6.46 -7.83
N ASP A 57 2.77 -6.68 -7.33
CA ASP A 57 2.29 -7.99 -6.88
C ASP A 57 2.26 -9.02 -8.01
N ILE A 58 1.84 -8.62 -9.23
CA ILE A 58 1.74 -9.56 -10.37
C ILE A 58 3.07 -9.82 -11.10
N SER A 59 4.13 -9.08 -10.77
CA SER A 59 5.38 -9.12 -11.54
C SER A 59 6.28 -10.33 -11.26
N GLY A 60 5.68 -11.46 -10.85
CA GLY A 60 6.35 -12.73 -10.65
C GLY A 60 7.29 -12.73 -9.44
N SER A 61 8.13 -13.75 -9.31
CA SER A 61 9.25 -13.71 -8.36
C SER A 61 10.26 -12.71 -8.92
N PHE A 62 10.54 -11.62 -8.20
CA PHE A 62 11.52 -10.65 -8.70
C PHE A 62 12.94 -11.24 -8.77
N GLU A 63 13.16 -12.40 -8.14
CA GLU A 63 14.38 -13.18 -8.25
C GLU A 63 14.57 -13.78 -9.65
N GLU A 64 13.49 -13.99 -10.40
CA GLU A 64 13.54 -14.58 -11.74
C GLU A 64 13.68 -13.48 -12.82
N PRO A 65 14.86 -13.33 -13.46
CA PRO A 65 15.08 -12.23 -14.40
C PRO A 65 14.21 -12.32 -15.65
N ARG A 66 13.64 -13.50 -15.93
CA ARG A 66 12.83 -13.79 -17.12
C ARG A 66 11.41 -13.27 -17.01
N ASP A 67 10.87 -13.17 -15.81
CA ASP A 67 9.58 -12.53 -15.63
C ASP A 67 9.73 -11.05 -15.94
N PRO A 68 8.89 -10.45 -16.81
CA PRO A 68 8.95 -9.01 -17.07
C PRO A 68 8.24 -8.25 -15.94
N LEU A 69 8.81 -7.10 -15.56
CA LEU A 69 8.20 -6.21 -14.58
C LEU A 69 7.02 -5.54 -15.28
N ARG A 70 5.81 -5.92 -14.88
CA ARG A 70 4.59 -5.30 -15.37
C ARG A 70 4.57 -3.86 -14.87
N THR A 71 4.20 -2.95 -15.75
CA THR A 71 4.03 -1.54 -15.40
C THR A 71 2.57 -1.26 -15.07
N PRO A 72 2.27 -0.21 -14.29
CA PRO A 72 0.89 0.24 -14.06
C PRO A 72 0.15 0.41 -15.40
N PRO A 73 -1.14 0.00 -15.52
CA PRO A 73 -1.92 0.18 -16.75
C PRO A 73 -2.37 1.64 -16.91
N CYS A 74 -2.35 2.38 -15.80
CA CYS A 74 -2.71 3.78 -15.70
C CYS A 74 -1.47 4.67 -15.86
N GLY A 75 -1.53 5.62 -16.78
CA GLY A 75 -0.44 6.56 -17.08
C GLY A 75 0.38 6.15 -18.30
N ASP A 76 1.30 7.01 -18.71
CA ASP A 76 2.09 6.85 -19.93
C ASP A 76 3.59 6.74 -19.59
N GLY A 77 4.33 5.99 -20.41
CA GLY A 77 5.80 6.02 -20.41
C GLY A 77 6.45 5.42 -19.17
N TRP A 78 5.77 4.50 -18.48
CA TRP A 78 6.34 3.77 -17.36
C TRP A 78 7.49 2.88 -17.82
N THR A 79 8.57 2.94 -17.05
CA THR A 79 9.67 1.97 -17.05
C THR A 79 9.87 1.51 -15.62
N GLY A 80 10.36 0.29 -15.43
CA GLY A 80 10.45 -0.31 -14.10
C GLY A 80 11.84 -0.86 -13.78
N THR A 81 12.22 -0.76 -12.52
CA THR A 81 13.41 -1.38 -11.92
C THR A 81 12.98 -2.22 -10.72
N ARG A 82 13.49 -3.45 -10.62
CA ARG A 82 13.26 -4.31 -9.45
C ARG A 82 14.28 -4.01 -8.36
N ILE A 83 13.81 -4.00 -7.13
CA ILE A 83 14.64 -3.90 -5.94
C ILE A 83 14.27 -5.09 -5.06
N VAL A 84 15.15 -6.09 -5.01
CA VAL A 84 14.92 -7.36 -4.32
C VAL A 84 16.01 -7.56 -3.31
N ASP A 85 15.68 -7.96 -2.09
CA ASP A 85 16.70 -8.45 -1.16
C ASP A 85 16.17 -9.61 -0.34
N ARG A 86 17.07 -10.33 0.31
CA ARG A 86 16.75 -11.58 1.01
C ARG A 86 17.18 -11.49 2.47
N TYR A 87 16.21 -11.60 3.38
CA TYR A 87 16.45 -11.62 4.81
C TYR A 87 16.58 -13.06 5.33
N ASP A 88 17.80 -13.54 5.57
CA ASP A 88 18.11 -14.91 6.05
C ASP A 88 17.93 -15.13 7.57
N GLY A 89 17.23 -14.24 8.27
CA GLY A 89 17.15 -14.25 9.74
C GLY A 89 15.97 -15.03 10.34
N LEU A 90 15.21 -15.78 9.54
CA LEU A 90 13.98 -16.41 10.04
C LEU A 90 14.23 -17.69 10.85
N ASP A 91 15.42 -18.29 10.79
CA ASP A 91 15.81 -19.47 11.57
C ASP A 91 15.77 -19.20 13.09
N LYS A 92 16.05 -17.96 13.49
CA LYS A 92 16.02 -17.49 14.88
C LYS A 92 14.62 -17.09 15.33
N LEU A 93 13.68 -17.00 14.39
CA LEU A 93 12.27 -16.77 14.65
C LEU A 93 11.59 -18.10 14.96
N PHE A 94 12.02 -18.76 16.04
CA PHE A 94 11.19 -19.80 16.62
C PHE A 94 10.01 -19.13 17.30
N ILE A 95 8.81 -19.50 16.87
CA ILE A 95 7.59 -19.21 17.59
C ILE A 95 7.78 -19.81 18.98
N ALA A 96 7.90 -18.97 20.02
CA ALA A 96 8.08 -19.43 21.39
C ALA A 96 6.98 -20.46 21.71
N ASP A 97 7.30 -21.53 22.43
CA ASP A 97 6.50 -22.76 22.54
C ASP A 97 5.01 -22.58 22.91
N GLY A 98 4.59 -21.40 23.41
CA GLY A 98 3.17 -21.06 23.66
C GLY A 98 2.42 -20.47 22.45
N THR A 99 3.05 -19.64 21.62
CA THR A 99 2.42 -19.04 20.42
C THR A 99 2.36 -20.02 19.25
N LEU A 100 3.13 -21.12 19.31
CA LEU A 100 3.14 -22.15 18.28
C LEU A 100 1.86 -22.97 18.32
N ASP A 101 1.27 -23.20 19.49
CA ASP A 101 0.01 -23.94 19.60
C ASP A 101 -1.20 -23.05 19.24
N GLU A 102 -1.14 -21.73 19.47
CA GLU A 102 -2.12 -20.76 18.98
C GLU A 102 -2.01 -20.55 17.46
N ALA A 103 -0.79 -20.39 16.93
CA ALA A 103 -0.54 -20.34 15.49
C ALA A 103 -0.92 -21.67 14.81
N LYS A 104 -0.66 -22.82 15.44
CA LYS A 104 -1.15 -24.13 14.97
C LYS A 104 -2.66 -24.24 15.10
N ALA A 105 -3.32 -23.60 16.06
CA ALA A 105 -4.78 -23.60 16.17
C ALA A 105 -5.40 -22.78 15.03
N LEU A 106 -4.87 -21.58 14.76
CA LEU A 106 -5.20 -20.74 13.61
C LEU A 106 -4.92 -21.45 12.26
N ALA A 107 -3.79 -22.14 12.15
CA ALA A 107 -3.41 -22.89 10.95
C ALA A 107 -4.23 -24.20 10.76
N ARG A 108 -4.61 -24.87 11.85
CA ARG A 108 -5.44 -26.09 11.80
C ARG A 108 -6.88 -25.80 11.35
N GLU A 109 -7.38 -24.60 11.59
CA GLU A 109 -8.66 -24.15 11.03
C GLU A 109 -8.56 -23.80 9.53
N ASN A 110 -7.37 -23.48 9.00
CA ASN A 110 -7.25 -22.86 7.68
C ASN A 110 -6.59 -23.71 6.58
N SER A 111 -5.57 -24.56 6.82
CA SER A 111 -5.12 -25.62 5.87
C SER A 111 -3.84 -26.34 6.36
N PRO A 112 -3.64 -27.65 6.06
CA PRO A 112 -2.36 -28.35 6.27
C PRO A 112 -1.14 -27.74 5.53
N GLU A 113 -1.35 -26.86 4.56
CA GLU A 113 -0.26 -26.17 3.84
C GLU A 113 0.46 -25.11 4.70
N ASP A 114 -0.20 -24.59 5.74
CA ASP A 114 0.35 -23.62 6.69
C ASP A 114 1.51 -24.17 7.54
N PHE A 115 1.73 -25.50 7.53
CA PHE A 115 2.88 -26.13 8.17
C PHE A 115 4.20 -25.96 7.38
N ARG A 116 4.14 -25.51 6.12
CA ARG A 116 5.35 -25.28 5.31
C ARG A 116 6.15 -24.07 5.79
N TRP A 117 5.50 -23.08 6.40
CA TRP A 117 6.11 -21.81 6.83
C TRP A 117 7.25 -22.03 7.82
N ASN A 118 7.13 -23.07 8.65
CA ASN A 118 8.15 -23.40 9.65
C ASN A 118 9.48 -23.90 9.03
N ARG A 119 9.51 -24.18 7.72
CA ARG A 119 10.71 -24.65 7.01
C ARG A 119 11.48 -23.55 6.31
N THR A 120 10.90 -22.37 6.13
CA THR A 120 11.58 -21.25 5.47
C THR A 120 12.47 -20.52 6.47
N ASP A 121 13.74 -20.39 6.13
CA ASP A 121 14.77 -19.69 6.89
C ASP A 121 15.04 -18.26 6.38
N TYR A 122 14.38 -17.87 5.28
CA TYR A 122 14.48 -16.54 4.70
C TYR A 122 13.12 -15.95 4.29
N ALA A 123 13.04 -14.63 4.21
CA ALA A 123 11.97 -13.91 3.52
C ALA A 123 12.59 -13.10 2.39
N THR A 124 11.97 -13.14 1.21
CA THR A 124 12.34 -12.24 0.11
C THR A 124 11.52 -10.95 0.26
N THR A 125 12.16 -9.82 -0.04
CA THR A 125 11.49 -8.52 0.00
C THR A 125 11.65 -7.81 -1.31
N GLU A 126 10.51 -7.47 -1.90
CA GLU A 126 10.41 -6.88 -3.21
C GLU A 126 9.81 -5.48 -3.21
N VAL A 127 10.46 -4.59 -3.95
CA VAL A 127 9.94 -3.27 -4.32
C VAL A 127 10.10 -3.06 -5.81
N ALA A 128 9.03 -2.63 -6.45
CA ALA A 128 9.07 -2.15 -7.82
C ALA A 128 9.24 -0.63 -7.83
N LEU A 129 10.29 -0.15 -8.49
CA LEU A 129 10.44 1.27 -8.80
C LEU A 129 9.95 1.51 -10.22
N PHE A 130 8.90 2.30 -10.37
CA PHE A 130 8.42 2.77 -11.66
C PHE A 130 8.79 4.23 -11.88
N LYS A 131 9.24 4.59 -13.09
CA LYS A 131 9.47 5.97 -13.47
C LYS A 131 8.80 6.31 -14.80
N SER A 132 8.24 7.51 -14.87
CA SER A 132 7.66 8.09 -16.08
C SER A 132 8.17 9.51 -16.27
N ARG A 133 8.48 9.88 -17.52
CA ARG A 133 8.90 11.26 -17.88
C ARG A 133 7.71 12.19 -18.15
N MET A 134 6.52 11.63 -18.33
CA MET A 134 5.35 12.33 -18.90
C MET A 134 4.05 11.98 -18.16
N HIS A 135 4.11 11.76 -16.84
CA HIS A 135 2.94 11.41 -16.04
C HIS A 135 2.14 12.64 -15.62
N GLU A 136 0.81 12.56 -15.66
CA GLU A 136 -0.08 13.65 -15.29
C GLU A 136 -0.44 13.62 -13.80
N PHE A 137 0.47 14.05 -12.94
CA PHE A 137 0.23 14.07 -11.49
C PHE A 137 -0.67 15.24 -11.04
N LYS A 138 -0.82 16.28 -11.88
CA LYS A 138 -1.75 17.39 -11.67
C LYS A 138 -2.50 17.65 -12.97
N LYS A 139 -3.81 17.96 -12.90
CA LYS A 139 -4.66 18.15 -14.09
C LYS A 139 -4.02 19.14 -15.08
N GLY A 140 -3.82 18.69 -16.32
CA GLY A 140 -3.20 19.45 -17.40
C GLY A 140 -1.68 19.63 -17.29
N ARG A 141 -1.02 19.09 -16.26
CA ARG A 141 0.43 19.15 -16.06
C ARG A 141 1.03 17.76 -16.03
N LYS A 142 1.83 17.47 -17.06
CA LYS A 142 2.67 16.28 -17.14
C LYS A 142 4.07 16.58 -16.62
N GLY A 143 4.73 15.60 -16.00
CA GLY A 143 6.11 15.73 -15.59
C GLY A 143 6.74 14.42 -15.13
N LYS A 144 7.94 14.51 -14.56
CA LYS A 144 8.73 13.35 -14.13
C LYS A 144 8.18 12.80 -12.82
N VAL A 145 7.80 11.53 -12.79
CA VAL A 145 7.29 10.84 -11.61
C VAL A 145 8.08 9.58 -11.35
N CYS A 146 8.46 9.37 -10.09
CA CYS A 146 8.97 8.10 -9.58
C CYS A 146 7.91 7.48 -8.66
N MET A 147 7.80 6.16 -8.64
CA MET A 147 6.89 5.45 -7.76
C MET A 147 7.58 4.21 -7.20
N PHE A 148 7.65 4.10 -5.88
CA PHE A 148 8.02 2.88 -5.19
C PHE A 148 6.74 2.16 -4.79
N SER A 149 6.58 0.93 -5.25
CA SER A 149 5.46 0.07 -4.88
C SER A 149 5.99 -1.18 -4.20
N TRP A 150 5.74 -1.28 -2.91
CA TRP A 150 6.10 -2.44 -2.09
C TRP A 150 5.13 -3.59 -2.33
N GLN A 151 5.68 -4.79 -2.53
CA GLN A 151 4.88 -6.00 -2.67
C GLN A 151 4.17 -6.33 -1.34
N ALA A 152 2.98 -6.91 -1.45
CA ALA A 152 2.28 -7.47 -0.30
C ALA A 152 2.99 -8.73 0.25
N SER A 153 2.41 -9.36 1.26
CA SER A 153 2.85 -10.69 1.71
C SER A 153 2.46 -11.72 0.66
N ARG A 154 3.40 -12.55 0.21
CA ARG A 154 3.17 -13.56 -0.83
C ARG A 154 3.54 -14.97 -0.40
N ASP A 155 4.70 -15.13 0.23
CA ASP A 155 5.26 -16.45 0.49
C ASP A 155 5.28 -16.82 1.98
N ASP A 156 5.63 -18.08 2.22
CA ASP A 156 5.79 -18.68 3.54
C ASP A 156 6.74 -17.90 4.46
N GLY A 157 7.81 -17.32 3.89
CA GLY A 157 8.78 -16.50 4.61
C GLY A 157 8.16 -15.18 5.06
N ASP A 158 7.36 -14.56 4.21
CA ASP A 158 6.61 -13.35 4.52
C ASP A 158 5.62 -13.57 5.67
N TRP A 159 4.85 -14.66 5.59
CA TRP A 159 3.89 -15.02 6.64
C TRP A 159 4.57 -15.31 7.97
N LYS A 160 5.69 -16.06 7.96
CA LYS A 160 6.49 -16.31 9.15
C LYS A 160 7.06 -15.02 9.73
N LEU A 161 7.51 -14.10 8.89
CA LEU A 161 7.99 -12.81 9.37
C LEU A 161 6.86 -11.98 9.99
N ASN A 162 5.66 -11.97 9.39
CA ASN A 162 4.50 -11.22 9.88
C ASN A 162 4.01 -11.68 11.27
N THR A 163 4.42 -12.85 11.76
CA THR A 163 4.13 -13.25 13.15
C THR A 163 4.92 -12.42 14.18
N ARG A 164 5.91 -11.63 13.76
CA ARG A 164 6.64 -10.68 14.61
C ARG A 164 5.83 -9.41 14.79
N MET A 165 4.82 -9.57 15.64
CA MET A 165 3.86 -8.56 16.01
C MET A 165 4.35 -7.63 17.15
N ASP A 166 5.57 -7.79 17.63
CA ASP A 166 6.12 -6.90 18.65
C ASP A 166 6.45 -5.52 18.05
N GLU A 167 6.51 -4.50 18.92
CA GLU A 167 7.02 -3.18 18.55
C GLU A 167 8.56 -3.19 18.57
N ALA A 168 9.17 -2.55 17.58
CA ALA A 168 10.61 -2.33 17.51
C ALA A 168 10.92 -0.85 17.23
N ALA A 169 12.07 -0.40 17.73
CA ALA A 169 12.58 0.94 17.47
C ALA A 169 12.98 1.08 15.99
N PHE A 170 12.63 2.21 15.40
CA PHE A 170 12.96 2.57 14.03
C PHE A 170 13.95 3.75 14.02
N ASP A 171 15.21 3.44 13.72
CA ASP A 171 16.33 4.39 13.86
C ASP A 171 16.38 5.47 12.78
N TYR A 172 15.48 5.43 11.79
CA TYR A 172 15.48 6.35 10.65
C TYR A 172 14.39 7.41 10.72
N GLY A 173 13.84 7.64 11.90
CA GLY A 173 12.94 8.76 12.18
C GLY A 173 13.61 10.13 12.20
N PRO A 174 12.85 11.20 12.48
CA PRO A 174 13.40 12.53 12.70
C PRO A 174 14.38 12.55 13.88
N PRO A 175 15.47 13.37 13.82
CA PRO A 175 16.46 13.42 14.88
C PRO A 175 15.87 13.77 16.26
N GLY A 176 16.19 12.97 17.27
CA GLY A 176 15.77 13.19 18.66
C GLY A 176 14.35 12.73 18.98
N MET A 177 13.70 11.99 18.09
CA MET A 177 12.36 11.42 18.30
C MET A 177 12.43 9.90 18.33
N GLU A 178 11.63 9.31 19.23
CA GLU A 178 11.45 7.86 19.27
C GLU A 178 10.36 7.45 18.28
N VAL A 179 10.77 6.70 17.25
CA VAL A 179 9.87 6.07 16.30
C VAL A 179 9.85 4.58 16.59
N THR A 180 8.66 4.00 16.71
CA THR A 180 8.47 2.55 16.81
C THR A 180 7.48 2.09 15.76
N SER A 181 7.66 0.87 15.29
CA SER A 181 6.75 0.22 14.35
C SER A 181 6.77 -1.29 14.60
N ASN A 182 6.01 -2.03 13.79
CA ASN A 182 6.04 -3.48 13.82
C ASN A 182 7.46 -4.03 13.56
N GLU A 183 7.93 -4.97 14.39
CA GLU A 183 9.28 -5.53 14.30
C GLU A 183 9.57 -6.16 12.94
N ALA A 184 8.62 -6.91 12.36
CA ALA A 184 8.77 -7.48 11.02
C ALA A 184 9.10 -6.41 9.97
N HIS A 185 8.33 -5.32 9.99
CA HIS A 185 8.52 -4.21 9.05
C HIS A 185 9.86 -3.50 9.25
N VAL A 186 10.24 -3.24 10.51
CA VAL A 186 11.52 -2.61 10.84
C VAL A 186 12.70 -3.47 10.36
N LEU A 187 12.67 -4.78 10.66
CA LEU A 187 13.74 -5.71 10.26
C LEU A 187 13.95 -5.72 8.75
N VAL A 188 12.85 -5.85 8.00
CA VAL A 188 12.90 -5.86 6.54
C VAL A 188 13.33 -4.51 5.98
N TYR A 189 12.83 -3.41 6.54
CA TYR A 189 13.15 -2.07 6.03
C TYR A 189 14.62 -1.78 6.21
N ASN A 190 15.16 -2.06 7.41
CA ASN A 190 16.56 -1.89 7.74
C ASN A 190 17.46 -2.67 6.78
N HIS A 191 17.04 -3.88 6.40
CA HIS A 191 17.77 -4.71 5.44
C HIS A 191 17.76 -4.10 4.02
N MET A 192 16.62 -3.57 3.58
CA MET A 192 16.43 -3.00 2.24
C MET A 192 16.97 -1.57 2.07
N ARG A 193 17.11 -0.83 3.17
CA ARG A 193 17.23 0.63 3.16
C ARG A 193 18.32 1.17 2.23
N GLU A 194 19.56 0.70 2.39
CA GLU A 194 20.69 1.24 1.62
C GLU A 194 20.53 0.95 0.12
N LYS A 195 19.93 -0.19 -0.22
CA LYS A 195 19.62 -0.55 -1.60
C LYS A 195 18.53 0.36 -2.17
N LEU A 196 17.45 0.59 -1.43
CA LEU A 196 16.38 1.51 -1.81
C LEU A 196 16.90 2.94 -2.03
N LYS A 197 17.70 3.43 -1.09
CA LYS A 197 18.27 4.79 -1.16
C LYS A 197 19.20 4.96 -2.35
N ARG A 198 20.08 3.99 -2.60
CA ARG A 198 20.97 4.01 -3.78
C ARG A 198 20.15 4.04 -5.07
N VAL A 199 19.18 3.14 -5.21
CA VAL A 199 18.32 3.09 -6.41
C VAL A 199 17.49 4.36 -6.56
N PHE A 200 17.01 4.96 -5.46
CA PHE A 200 16.35 6.26 -5.47
C PHE A 200 17.25 7.37 -6.04
N GLU A 201 18.50 7.46 -5.57
CA GLU A 201 19.47 8.45 -6.02
C GLU A 201 19.80 8.29 -7.52
N GLU A 202 19.97 7.03 -7.97
CA GLU A 202 20.27 6.68 -9.37
C GLU A 202 19.09 6.90 -10.32
N GLU A 203 17.89 6.48 -9.92
CA GLU A 203 16.74 6.39 -10.83
C GLU A 203 15.79 7.58 -10.75
N CYS A 204 15.62 8.16 -9.55
CA CYS A 204 14.67 9.24 -9.30
C CYS A 204 15.34 10.62 -9.18
N CYS A 205 16.65 10.67 -8.93
CA CYS A 205 17.38 11.91 -8.64
C CYS A 205 18.65 12.12 -9.47
N SER A 206 18.84 11.35 -10.54
CA SER A 206 19.97 11.53 -11.45
C SER A 206 19.88 12.82 -12.26
N PRO A 207 21.02 13.27 -12.86
CA PRO A 207 21.04 14.44 -13.75
C PRO A 207 20.04 14.35 -14.93
N ASP A 208 19.82 13.15 -15.47
CA ASP A 208 18.93 12.93 -16.60
C ASP A 208 17.45 12.78 -16.17
N PHE A 209 17.23 12.39 -14.92
CA PHE A 209 15.90 12.16 -14.36
C PHE A 209 15.85 12.62 -12.89
N THR A 210 15.27 13.79 -12.67
CA THR A 210 14.90 14.27 -11.33
C THR A 210 13.38 14.28 -11.25
N ALA A 211 12.82 13.45 -10.38
CA ALA A 211 11.39 13.35 -10.18
C ALA A 211 10.83 14.68 -9.63
N GLU A 212 9.74 15.15 -10.24
CA GLU A 212 8.92 16.24 -9.70
C GLU A 212 7.96 15.73 -8.63
N LYS A 213 7.56 14.46 -8.74
CA LYS A 213 6.76 13.76 -7.73
C LYS A 213 7.28 12.35 -7.49
N ILE A 214 7.26 11.93 -6.25
CA ILE A 214 7.60 10.59 -5.78
C ILE A 214 6.35 10.02 -5.12
N ILE A 215 5.94 8.84 -5.56
CA ILE A 215 4.81 8.11 -5.00
C ILE A 215 5.37 6.94 -4.19
N LEU A 216 4.93 6.80 -2.95
CA LEU A 216 5.23 5.64 -2.10
C LEU A 216 3.93 4.88 -1.91
N SER A 217 3.85 3.64 -2.37
CA SER A 217 2.64 2.84 -2.27
C SER A 217 2.92 1.41 -1.84
N GLY A 218 1.90 0.77 -1.31
CA GLY A 218 1.97 -0.62 -0.89
C GLY A 218 0.63 -1.11 -0.36
N HIS A 219 0.46 -2.42 -0.43
CA HIS A 219 -0.73 -3.12 0.06
C HIS A 219 -0.34 -4.05 1.23
N SER A 220 -1.20 -4.19 2.25
CA SER A 220 -0.97 -5.09 3.39
C SER A 220 0.36 -4.78 4.09
N ARG A 221 1.24 -5.77 4.26
CA ARG A 221 2.63 -5.59 4.69
C ARG A 221 3.35 -4.48 3.91
N GLY A 222 3.21 -4.45 2.59
CA GLY A 222 3.82 -3.44 1.73
C GLY A 222 3.37 -2.02 2.07
N ALA A 223 2.15 -1.83 2.60
CA ALA A 223 1.71 -0.52 3.07
C ALA A 223 2.48 -0.08 4.33
N GLY A 224 2.74 -1.00 5.27
CA GLY A 224 3.59 -0.72 6.43
C GLY A 224 5.02 -0.37 6.02
N MET A 225 5.56 -1.06 5.01
CA MET A 225 6.89 -0.76 4.47
C MET A 225 6.95 0.60 3.76
N ALA A 226 5.92 0.95 2.98
CA ALA A 226 5.80 2.25 2.33
C ALA A 226 5.69 3.39 3.35
N GLU A 227 5.05 3.16 4.50
CA GLU A 227 4.99 4.10 5.62
C GLU A 227 6.38 4.34 6.24
N LEU A 228 7.13 3.28 6.56
CA LEU A 228 8.50 3.39 7.07
C LEU A 228 9.42 4.10 6.07
N GLN A 229 9.27 3.80 4.77
CA GLN A 229 9.99 4.51 3.72
C GLN A 229 9.65 5.99 3.70
N ALA A 230 8.38 6.35 3.89
CA ALA A 230 7.97 7.75 3.92
C ALA A 230 8.61 8.50 5.11
N ILE A 231 8.66 7.88 6.29
CA ILE A 231 9.30 8.43 7.48
C ILE A 231 10.79 8.69 7.23
N ASP A 232 11.52 7.70 6.72
CA ASP A 232 12.95 7.82 6.43
C ASP A 232 13.22 8.80 5.27
N ALA A 233 12.36 8.82 4.24
CA ALA A 233 12.50 9.72 3.11
C ALA A 233 12.43 11.19 3.52
N VAL A 234 11.45 11.54 4.35
CA VAL A 234 11.28 12.91 4.87
C VAL A 234 12.40 13.28 5.85
N SER A 235 12.88 12.30 6.61
CA SER A 235 13.88 12.54 7.68
C SER A 235 15.31 12.62 7.14
N ASN A 236 15.66 11.78 6.16
CA ASN A 236 17.05 11.49 5.82
C ASN A 236 17.37 11.47 4.32
N TRP A 237 16.38 11.40 3.43
CA TRP A 237 16.65 11.30 1.99
C TRP A 237 16.74 12.69 1.36
N LYS A 238 17.58 12.78 0.33
CA LYS A 238 17.79 14.02 -0.42
C LYS A 238 17.80 13.74 -1.90
N CYS A 239 17.23 14.66 -2.66
CA CYS A 239 17.29 14.63 -4.12
C CYS A 239 18.10 15.83 -4.60
N ASN A 240 19.30 15.59 -5.13
CA ASN A 240 20.24 16.66 -5.53
C ASN A 240 20.51 17.66 -4.40
N GLY A 241 20.74 17.16 -3.18
CA GLY A 241 21.03 17.96 -1.99
C GLY A 241 19.81 18.62 -1.32
N ARG A 242 18.61 18.48 -1.91
CA ARG A 242 17.37 19.03 -1.38
C ARG A 242 16.59 17.99 -0.57
N ASP A 243 16.13 18.38 0.61
CA ASP A 243 15.27 17.57 1.46
C ASP A 243 13.91 17.31 0.77
N LEU A 244 13.32 16.15 1.06
CA LEU A 244 12.01 15.74 0.57
C LEU A 244 10.90 16.10 1.57
N GLY A 245 9.72 16.46 1.07
CA GLY A 245 8.55 16.70 1.92
C GLY A 245 7.24 16.59 1.15
N ALA A 246 6.14 17.11 1.71
CA ALA A 246 4.78 17.06 1.15
C ALA A 246 4.66 17.47 -0.34
N LYS A 247 5.45 18.45 -0.79
CA LYS A 247 5.44 18.86 -2.20
C LYS A 247 5.98 17.78 -3.14
N ASP A 248 6.93 16.98 -2.66
CA ASP A 248 7.65 15.97 -3.45
C ASP A 248 6.98 14.60 -3.34
N LEU A 249 6.47 14.26 -2.16
CA LEU A 249 5.98 12.93 -1.84
C LEU A 249 4.46 12.86 -1.94
N ALA A 250 3.96 11.69 -2.35
CA ALA A 250 2.58 11.25 -2.20
C ALA A 250 2.61 9.82 -1.66
N VAL A 251 2.02 9.59 -0.51
CA VAL A 251 2.01 8.28 0.15
C VAL A 251 0.61 7.69 0.04
N VAL A 252 0.50 6.50 -0.53
CA VAL A 252 -0.77 5.83 -0.78
C VAL A 252 -0.74 4.43 -0.19
N LEU A 253 -1.39 4.28 0.96
CA LEU A 253 -1.35 3.07 1.78
C LEU A 253 -2.68 2.32 1.64
N PHE A 254 -2.62 1.04 1.32
CA PHE A 254 -3.82 0.19 1.19
C PHE A 254 -3.75 -0.94 2.20
N SER A 255 -4.78 -1.06 3.02
CA SER A 255 -4.83 -2.08 4.06
C SER A 255 -3.57 -2.18 4.94
N PRO A 256 -3.06 -1.08 5.52
CA PRO A 256 -1.92 -1.20 6.43
C PRO A 256 -2.29 -2.07 7.65
N THR A 257 -1.29 -2.71 8.26
CA THR A 257 -1.44 -3.54 9.47
C THR A 257 -1.85 -2.72 10.70
N LYS A 258 -2.32 -3.38 11.78
CA LYS A 258 -2.87 -2.74 13.01
C LYS A 258 -1.88 -1.96 13.84
N PHE A 259 -0.58 -2.16 13.61
CA PHE A 259 0.47 -1.46 14.31
C PHE A 259 0.44 0.04 14.06
N MET A 260 0.45 0.80 15.15
CA MET A 260 0.48 2.25 15.14
C MET A 260 1.91 2.73 15.34
N GLN A 261 2.32 3.73 14.56
CA GLN A 261 3.49 4.53 14.89
C GLN A 261 3.21 5.31 16.20
N THR A 262 4.25 5.67 16.95
CA THR A 262 4.08 6.49 18.17
C THR A 262 3.35 7.80 17.84
N SER A 263 2.53 8.30 18.77
CA SER A 263 1.84 9.60 18.57
C SER A 263 2.82 10.75 18.30
N GLU A 264 4.06 10.64 18.80
CA GLU A 264 5.13 11.59 18.52
C GLU A 264 5.60 11.53 17.06
N THR A 265 5.82 10.33 16.50
CA THR A 265 6.13 10.15 15.07
C THR A 265 5.05 10.73 14.19
N ILE A 266 3.80 10.38 14.50
CA ILE A 266 2.59 10.86 13.86
C ILE A 266 2.56 12.40 13.82
N ASN A 267 2.83 13.04 14.97
CA ASN A 267 2.78 14.48 15.13
C ASN A 267 3.96 15.26 14.55
N ASN A 268 4.96 14.60 13.99
CA ASN A 268 6.11 15.26 13.41
C ASN A 268 6.29 14.95 11.93
N VAL A 269 6.12 13.70 11.51
CA VAL A 269 6.30 13.29 10.11
C VAL A 269 5.07 13.62 9.25
N PHE A 270 3.87 13.49 9.81
CA PHE A 270 2.63 13.62 9.05
C PHE A 270 1.79 14.84 9.45
N SER A 271 2.28 15.59 10.44
CA SER A 271 1.64 16.76 11.03
C SER A 271 1.75 18.03 10.21
N CYS A 272 1.14 19.09 10.72
CA CYS A 272 1.12 20.44 10.18
C CYS A 272 2.24 21.35 10.73
N SER A 273 3.04 20.86 11.68
CA SER A 273 3.94 21.68 12.50
C SER A 273 5.14 22.23 11.73
N ASP A 274 5.76 21.44 10.86
CA ASP A 274 6.84 21.88 9.97
C ASP A 274 6.51 21.53 8.50
N PRO A 275 6.00 22.48 7.70
CA PRO A 275 5.66 22.28 6.30
C PRO A 275 6.82 21.82 5.40
N LEU A 276 8.07 21.96 5.85
CA LEU A 276 9.25 21.53 5.10
C LEU A 276 9.68 20.10 5.42
N ARG A 277 9.22 19.55 6.55
CA ARG A 277 9.63 18.22 7.06
C ARG A 277 8.43 17.35 7.42
N CYS A 278 7.28 17.63 6.82
CA CYS A 278 6.08 16.85 7.03
C CYS A 278 5.41 16.45 5.71
N LEU A 279 4.46 15.53 5.83
CA LEU A 279 3.62 14.98 4.76
C LEU A 279 2.17 15.49 4.82
N SER A 280 1.97 16.70 5.34
CA SER A 280 0.66 17.33 5.44
C SER A 280 -0.08 17.31 4.08
N GLY A 281 -1.26 16.70 4.07
CA GLY A 281 -2.11 16.54 2.88
C GLY A 281 -1.51 15.67 1.77
N SER A 282 -0.45 14.92 2.07
CA SER A 282 0.31 14.12 1.12
C SER A 282 0.20 12.62 1.35
N VAL A 283 -0.66 12.20 2.29
CA VAL A 283 -0.90 10.80 2.61
C VAL A 283 -2.38 10.46 2.44
N VAL A 284 -2.63 9.30 1.85
CA VAL A 284 -3.95 8.67 1.77
C VAL A 284 -3.82 7.25 2.30
N THR A 285 -4.64 6.93 3.29
CA THR A 285 -4.77 5.57 3.79
C THR A 285 -6.15 5.04 3.45
N LEU A 286 -6.21 3.91 2.75
CA LEU A 286 -7.45 3.25 2.37
C LEU A 286 -7.65 1.98 3.21
N SER A 287 -8.87 1.80 3.71
CA SER A 287 -9.31 0.56 4.35
C SER A 287 -10.60 0.11 3.70
N ILE A 288 -10.78 -1.19 3.49
CA ILE A 288 -12.08 -1.75 3.12
C ILE A 288 -12.82 -2.18 4.38
N ALA A 289 -14.15 -1.99 4.41
CA ALA A 289 -15.00 -2.53 5.47
C ALA A 289 -15.06 -4.05 5.39
N GLY A 290 -14.82 -4.74 6.51
CA GLY A 290 -14.69 -6.20 6.57
C GLY A 290 -13.28 -6.73 6.32
N ASP A 291 -12.31 -5.87 5.95
CA ASP A 291 -10.91 -6.27 5.86
C ASP A 291 -10.33 -6.57 7.25
N MET A 292 -9.92 -7.82 7.50
CA MET A 292 -9.42 -8.23 8.81
C MET A 292 -8.14 -7.52 9.24
N VAL A 293 -7.32 -7.08 8.28
CA VAL A 293 -6.01 -6.48 8.50
C VAL A 293 -6.17 -5.01 8.83
N SER A 294 -7.10 -4.29 8.18
CA SER A 294 -7.20 -2.83 8.32
C SER A 294 -8.50 -2.24 8.82
N ASP A 295 -9.61 -2.99 8.96
CA ASP A 295 -10.91 -2.39 9.30
C ASP A 295 -10.97 -1.83 10.73
N PRO A 296 -11.14 -0.49 10.91
CA PRO A 296 -11.17 0.18 12.20
C PRO A 296 -12.33 -0.19 13.14
N LEU A 297 -13.32 -0.94 12.67
CA LEU A 297 -14.42 -1.39 13.54
C LEU A 297 -14.11 -2.66 14.34
N SER A 298 -12.96 -3.30 14.16
CA SER A 298 -12.45 -4.19 15.22
C SER A 298 -12.08 -3.32 16.43
N GLU A 299 -12.59 -3.63 17.62
CA GLU A 299 -12.71 -2.77 18.82
C GLU A 299 -11.41 -2.07 19.31
N ASP A 300 -10.26 -2.34 18.70
CA ASP A 300 -8.94 -1.83 19.09
C ASP A 300 -8.38 -0.65 18.26
N MET A 301 -9.12 -0.13 17.27
CA MET A 301 -8.55 0.78 16.24
C MET A 301 -8.76 2.29 16.45
N VAL A 302 -8.75 2.78 17.69
CA VAL A 302 -8.79 4.24 17.94
C VAL A 302 -7.41 4.86 17.70
N GLY A 303 -7.20 5.49 16.54
CA GLY A 303 -6.12 6.48 16.32
C GLY A 303 -5.14 6.24 15.16
N ARG A 304 -5.50 5.41 14.18
CA ARG A 304 -4.50 4.70 13.35
C ARG A 304 -3.63 5.52 12.38
N HIS A 305 -3.90 6.78 12.07
CA HIS A 305 -2.99 7.59 11.26
C HIS A 305 -3.43 9.07 11.32
N PRO A 306 -2.51 10.05 11.27
CA PRO A 306 -2.80 11.49 11.10
C PRO A 306 -3.27 11.86 9.69
N SER A 307 -3.59 10.89 8.84
CA SER A 307 -4.35 11.14 7.62
C SER A 307 -5.72 10.55 7.79
N GLU A 308 -6.72 11.21 7.23
CA GLU A 308 -8.06 10.65 7.14
C GLU A 308 -7.98 9.24 6.53
N VAL A 309 -8.48 8.25 7.27
CA VAL A 309 -8.62 6.88 6.77
C VAL A 309 -9.89 6.82 5.94
N TYR A 310 -9.74 6.61 4.65
CA TYR A 310 -10.87 6.46 3.75
C TYR A 310 -11.37 5.02 3.80
N ARG A 311 -12.48 4.84 4.50
CA ARG A 311 -13.16 3.56 4.59
C ARG A 311 -14.04 3.35 3.36
N LEU A 312 -13.72 2.30 2.60
CA LEU A 312 -14.36 1.90 1.37
C LEU A 312 -15.26 0.67 1.61
N PRO A 313 -16.34 0.50 0.84
CA PRO A 313 -17.13 -0.73 0.91
C PRO A 313 -16.36 -1.91 0.30
N CYS A 314 -16.55 -3.11 0.85
CA CYS A 314 -16.13 -4.33 0.18
C CYS A 314 -17.11 -4.62 -0.98
N ILE A 315 -16.64 -4.44 -2.21
CA ILE A 315 -17.47 -4.61 -3.42
C ILE A 315 -17.45 -6.08 -3.81
N GLY A 316 -18.60 -6.74 -3.77
CA GLY A 316 -18.72 -8.18 -4.00
C GLY A 316 -19.89 -8.86 -3.29
N GLY A 317 -20.51 -8.18 -2.31
CA GLY A 317 -21.75 -8.62 -1.65
C GLY A 317 -21.65 -8.69 -0.12
N PRO A 318 -22.77 -8.72 0.61
CA PRO A 318 -22.84 -8.69 2.07
C PRO A 318 -22.40 -10.00 2.78
N GLY A 319 -21.58 -10.83 2.14
CA GLY A 319 -21.10 -12.11 2.67
C GLY A 319 -19.69 -12.50 2.23
N GLY A 320 -18.91 -11.56 1.67
CA GLY A 320 -17.49 -11.80 1.42
C GLY A 320 -16.80 -12.12 2.75
N ASN A 321 -15.98 -13.18 2.76
CA ASN A 321 -15.14 -13.46 3.92
C ASN A 321 -14.12 -12.30 4.08
N ALA A 322 -13.59 -12.14 5.29
CA ALA A 322 -12.70 -11.03 5.59
C ALA A 322 -11.39 -11.06 4.78
N ASP A 323 -10.98 -12.25 4.31
CA ASP A 323 -9.85 -12.45 3.40
C ASP A 323 -10.10 -11.85 2.02
N GLU A 324 -11.28 -12.08 1.43
CA GLU A 324 -11.63 -11.52 0.14
C GLU A 324 -11.63 -10.00 0.17
N CYS A 325 -12.06 -9.38 1.27
CA CYS A 325 -12.06 -7.92 1.41
C CYS A 325 -10.65 -7.33 1.57
N HIS A 326 -9.67 -8.16 1.93
CA HIS A 326 -8.26 -7.80 1.96
C HIS A 326 -7.60 -7.84 0.57
N ASP A 327 -8.27 -8.37 -0.46
CA ASP A 327 -7.66 -8.54 -1.76
C ASP A 327 -7.49 -7.24 -2.54
N LEU A 328 -6.33 -7.08 -3.17
CA LEU A 328 -5.98 -5.89 -3.93
C LEU A 328 -6.96 -5.58 -5.09
N PRO A 329 -7.53 -6.56 -5.82
CA PRO A 329 -8.65 -6.32 -6.73
C PRO A 329 -9.85 -5.61 -6.10
N ARG A 330 -10.20 -5.88 -4.85
CA ARG A 330 -11.31 -5.19 -4.17
C ARG A 330 -10.97 -3.71 -3.95
N TYR A 331 -9.72 -3.40 -3.63
CA TYR A 331 -9.24 -2.02 -3.52
C TYR A 331 -9.30 -1.29 -4.86
N VAL A 332 -8.89 -1.92 -5.97
CA VAL A 332 -9.04 -1.35 -7.31
C VAL A 332 -10.50 -1.00 -7.59
N GLN A 333 -11.42 -1.95 -7.39
CA GLN A 333 -12.85 -1.76 -7.63
C GLN A 333 -13.41 -0.61 -6.79
N ALA A 334 -13.10 -0.59 -5.49
CA ALA A 334 -13.63 0.41 -4.58
C ALA A 334 -13.07 1.81 -4.82
N VAL A 335 -11.79 1.93 -5.19
CA VAL A 335 -11.19 3.20 -5.60
C VAL A 335 -11.87 3.75 -6.85
N GLU A 336 -12.11 2.90 -7.85
CA GLU A 336 -12.72 3.31 -9.12
C GLU A 336 -14.19 3.72 -8.94
N SER A 337 -14.97 2.91 -8.23
CA SER A 337 -16.41 3.17 -8.08
C SER A 337 -16.70 4.31 -7.09
N VAL A 338 -15.99 4.35 -5.97
CA VAL A 338 -16.25 5.31 -4.89
C VAL A 338 -15.41 6.55 -5.09
N LEU A 339 -14.09 6.47 -5.03
CA LEU A 339 -13.24 7.66 -4.98
C LEU A 339 -13.21 8.40 -6.34
N VAL A 340 -13.02 7.68 -7.44
CA VAL A 340 -13.02 8.28 -8.78
C VAL A 340 -14.45 8.53 -9.27
N GLY A 341 -15.30 7.51 -9.20
CA GLY A 341 -16.66 7.56 -9.73
C GLY A 341 -17.61 8.47 -8.96
N LYS A 342 -17.77 8.23 -7.65
CA LYS A 342 -18.74 8.97 -6.81
C LYS A 342 -18.16 10.26 -6.24
N GLU A 343 -16.98 10.21 -5.63
CA GLU A 343 -16.34 11.35 -4.94
C GLU A 343 -15.56 12.27 -5.89
N LYS A 344 -15.43 11.90 -7.18
CA LYS A 344 -14.82 12.72 -8.24
C LYS A 344 -13.38 13.16 -7.92
N TRP A 345 -12.59 12.29 -7.31
CA TRP A 345 -11.17 12.56 -7.03
C TRP A 345 -10.32 12.73 -8.31
N GLY A 346 -10.87 12.32 -9.45
CA GLY A 346 -10.19 12.36 -10.74
C GLY A 346 -9.13 11.27 -10.84
N SER A 347 -8.29 11.36 -11.85
CA SER A 347 -7.25 10.36 -12.09
C SER A 347 -6.03 10.92 -12.81
N SER A 348 -4.87 10.37 -12.47
CA SER A 348 -3.60 10.66 -13.13
C SER A 348 -3.30 9.78 -14.35
N CYS A 349 -4.24 8.95 -14.84
CA CYS A 349 -3.97 8.09 -16.01
C CYS A 349 -3.85 8.82 -17.35
N GLY A 350 -4.14 10.12 -17.40
CA GLY A 350 -3.78 10.98 -18.52
C GLY A 350 -4.39 10.62 -19.88
N GLY A 351 -5.60 10.05 -19.91
CA GLY A 351 -6.33 9.83 -21.16
C GLY A 351 -6.37 8.40 -21.68
N LYS A 352 -5.75 7.44 -20.98
CA LYS A 352 -5.69 6.04 -21.42
C LYS A 352 -5.93 5.09 -20.25
N CYS A 353 -6.52 3.94 -20.58
CA CYS A 353 -6.90 2.94 -19.60
C CYS A 353 -5.94 1.77 -19.48
N GLY A 354 -5.03 1.58 -20.45
CA GLY A 354 -4.21 0.38 -20.52
C GLY A 354 -5.08 -0.88 -20.58
N TYR A 355 -4.65 -1.93 -19.88
CA TYR A 355 -5.34 -3.24 -19.80
C TYR A 355 -5.57 -3.64 -18.34
N PRO A 356 -6.46 -2.95 -17.61
CA PRO A 356 -6.62 -3.14 -16.18
C PRO A 356 -7.21 -4.51 -15.85
N ASN A 357 -8.12 -5.03 -16.67
CA ASN A 357 -8.66 -6.38 -16.49
C ASN A 357 -7.62 -7.47 -16.69
N ASP A 358 -6.73 -7.34 -17.67
CA ASP A 358 -5.64 -8.31 -17.89
C ASP A 358 -4.71 -8.36 -16.66
N MET A 359 -4.48 -7.22 -16.00
CA MET A 359 -3.69 -7.16 -14.77
C MET A 359 -4.43 -7.79 -13.58
N LEU A 360 -5.72 -7.51 -13.41
CA LEU A 360 -6.52 -8.13 -12.34
C LEU A 360 -6.67 -9.65 -12.54
N GLN A 361 -6.88 -10.09 -13.78
CA GLN A 361 -6.92 -11.53 -14.10
C GLN A 361 -5.58 -12.18 -13.83
N CYS A 362 -4.48 -11.52 -14.20
CA CYS A 362 -3.18 -12.06 -13.84
C CYS A 362 -2.98 -12.12 -12.33
N GLU A 363 -3.34 -11.07 -11.58
CA GLU A 363 -3.24 -11.05 -10.12
C GLU A 363 -3.96 -12.24 -9.50
N GLN A 364 -5.20 -12.49 -9.92
CA GLN A 364 -5.98 -13.63 -9.44
C GLN A 364 -5.31 -14.96 -9.77
N VAL A 365 -4.72 -15.11 -10.97
CA VAL A 365 -3.99 -16.32 -11.35
C VAL A 365 -2.71 -16.50 -10.53
N VAL A 366 -1.93 -15.43 -10.34
CA VAL A 366 -0.70 -15.45 -9.53
C VAL A 366 -1.04 -15.85 -8.11
N LYS A 367 -2.09 -15.27 -7.52
CA LYS A 367 -2.55 -15.62 -6.18
C LYS A 367 -3.03 -17.08 -6.09
N ALA A 368 -3.83 -17.54 -7.05
CA ALA A 368 -4.42 -18.88 -7.02
C ALA A 368 -3.42 -20.01 -7.32
N THR A 369 -2.35 -19.72 -8.08
CA THR A 369 -1.44 -20.76 -8.61
C THR A 369 0.01 -20.62 -8.16
N GLY A 370 0.40 -19.45 -7.64
CA GLY A 370 1.80 -19.08 -7.36
C GLY A 370 2.64 -18.77 -8.60
N LEU A 371 2.17 -19.14 -9.80
CA LEU A 371 2.86 -18.92 -11.09
C LEU A 371 2.93 -17.45 -11.43
N SER A 372 3.97 -17.05 -12.17
CA SER A 372 4.00 -15.70 -12.72
C SER A 372 2.97 -15.50 -13.85
N CYS A 373 2.64 -14.24 -14.17
CA CYS A 373 1.82 -13.93 -15.35
C CYS A 373 2.36 -14.54 -16.65
N SER A 374 3.68 -14.70 -16.75
CA SER A 374 4.34 -15.14 -17.99
C SER A 374 4.29 -16.66 -18.13
N GLU A 375 4.23 -17.36 -17.01
CA GLU A 375 4.14 -18.82 -16.90
C GLU A 375 2.70 -19.32 -16.91
N ALA A 376 1.76 -18.48 -16.46
CA ALA A 376 0.34 -18.78 -16.44
C ALA A 376 -0.15 -19.27 -17.82
N PRO A 377 -0.70 -20.50 -17.91
CA PRO A 377 -1.24 -21.00 -19.15
C PRO A 377 -2.23 -20.03 -19.77
N SER A 378 -2.11 -19.76 -21.08
CA SER A 378 -2.96 -18.76 -21.74
C SER A 378 -4.46 -19.05 -21.63
N HIS A 379 -4.85 -20.30 -21.34
CA HIS A 379 -6.25 -20.63 -21.09
C HIS A 379 -6.70 -20.12 -19.72
N LEU A 380 -5.89 -20.10 -18.67
CA LEU A 380 -6.27 -19.47 -17.39
C LEU A 380 -6.42 -17.96 -17.54
N LEU A 381 -5.56 -17.34 -18.37
CA LEU A 381 -5.65 -15.91 -18.69
C LEU A 381 -6.77 -15.55 -19.69
N LYS A 382 -7.39 -16.54 -20.37
CA LYS A 382 -8.42 -16.32 -21.41
C LYS A 382 -9.77 -16.97 -21.08
N GLN A 383 -9.85 -17.87 -20.09
CA GLN A 383 -11.04 -18.62 -19.71
C GLN A 383 -11.79 -17.95 -18.56
N SER A 384 -12.21 -16.71 -18.76
CA SER A 384 -13.41 -16.27 -18.04
C SER A 384 -14.55 -16.05 -19.04
N PRO A 385 -15.11 -17.12 -19.66
CA PRO A 385 -16.13 -17.01 -20.71
C PRO A 385 -17.47 -16.50 -20.17
N LYS A 386 -17.60 -16.36 -18.84
CA LYS A 386 -18.77 -15.81 -18.14
C LYS A 386 -18.55 -14.43 -17.54
N MET A 387 -17.32 -13.93 -17.55
CA MET A 387 -17.08 -12.51 -17.33
C MET A 387 -17.32 -11.81 -18.66
N ASN A 388 -18.57 -11.39 -18.89
CA ASN A 388 -18.97 -10.51 -19.99
C ASN A 388 -18.43 -9.08 -19.74
N VAL A 389 -17.12 -8.99 -19.56
CA VAL A 389 -16.44 -7.87 -18.90
C VAL A 389 -15.58 -7.22 -19.94
N SER A 390 -16.27 -6.51 -20.82
CA SER A 390 -15.63 -5.63 -21.78
C SER A 390 -15.16 -4.40 -21.01
N CYS A 391 -13.87 -4.33 -20.70
CA CYS A 391 -13.26 -3.00 -20.67
C CYS A 391 -13.14 -2.60 -22.14
N ASP A 392 -13.98 -1.67 -22.61
CA ASP A 392 -13.78 -1.09 -23.94
C ASP A 392 -12.47 -0.26 -24.02
N SER A 393 -11.65 -0.28 -22.95
CA SER A 393 -10.45 0.55 -22.72
C SER A 393 -10.72 2.04 -22.96
N ARG A 394 -12.00 2.41 -23.01
CA ARG A 394 -12.46 3.71 -23.39
C ARG A 394 -12.27 4.63 -22.20
N TRP A 395 -11.40 5.60 -22.37
CA TRP A 395 -11.25 6.68 -21.42
C TRP A 395 -12.47 7.61 -21.48
N LEU A 396 -13.02 7.96 -20.32
CA LEU A 396 -14.08 8.95 -20.15
C LEU A 396 -13.44 10.26 -19.63
N PRO A 397 -13.15 11.25 -20.50
CA PRO A 397 -12.37 12.44 -20.12
C PRO A 397 -13.01 13.28 -19.03
N ASP A 398 -14.34 13.43 -19.06
CA ASP A 398 -15.08 14.26 -18.11
C ASP A 398 -15.13 13.65 -16.71
N GLU A 399 -15.03 12.32 -16.64
CA GLU A 399 -15.04 11.55 -15.40
C GLU A 399 -13.63 11.16 -14.94
N GLU A 400 -12.62 11.38 -15.79
CA GLU A 400 -11.25 10.93 -15.64
C GLU A 400 -11.16 9.46 -15.19
N ARG A 401 -11.97 8.59 -15.81
CA ARG A 401 -11.98 7.16 -15.50
C ARG A 401 -12.03 6.32 -16.75
N CYS A 402 -11.82 5.03 -16.53
CA CYS A 402 -11.99 4.02 -17.55
C CYS A 402 -13.43 3.54 -17.53
N ASP A 403 -14.02 3.41 -18.71
CA ASP A 403 -15.27 2.69 -18.91
C ASP A 403 -14.98 1.19 -18.83
N CYS A 404 -14.76 0.76 -17.60
CA CYS A 404 -14.47 -0.61 -17.24
C CYS A 404 -15.55 -1.08 -16.29
N ASP A 405 -16.26 -2.11 -16.72
CA ASP A 405 -16.89 -3.00 -15.76
C ASP A 405 -15.76 -3.85 -15.16
N PHE A 406 -15.51 -3.69 -13.85
CA PHE A 406 -14.52 -4.52 -13.17
C PHE A 406 -15.25 -5.73 -12.63
N ALA A 407 -15.30 -6.83 -13.38
CA ALA A 407 -15.77 -8.04 -12.74
C ALA A 407 -14.72 -8.57 -11.77
N SER A 408 -15.15 -8.79 -10.54
CA SER A 408 -14.47 -9.70 -9.64
C SER A 408 -14.89 -11.13 -9.97
N CYS A 409 -13.91 -12.01 -10.03
CA CYS A 409 -14.18 -13.43 -9.96
C CYS A 409 -14.41 -13.70 -8.49
N GLY A 410 -15.57 -14.23 -8.10
CA GLY A 410 -15.81 -14.56 -6.69
C GLY A 410 -14.74 -15.53 -6.17
N GLU A 411 -14.46 -16.57 -6.96
CA GLU A 411 -13.40 -17.53 -6.67
C GLU A 411 -12.75 -17.96 -8.00
N LEU A 412 -11.47 -17.58 -8.23
CA LEU A 412 -10.69 -18.09 -9.35
C LEU A 412 -10.02 -19.40 -8.94
N THR A 413 -10.43 -20.50 -9.55
CA THR A 413 -9.81 -21.82 -9.33
C THR A 413 -8.84 -22.14 -10.46
N THR A 414 -8.04 -23.21 -10.31
CA THR A 414 -7.22 -23.76 -11.42
C THR A 414 -8.03 -24.19 -12.64
N LEU A 415 -9.36 -24.27 -12.52
CA LEU A 415 -10.31 -24.60 -13.60
C LEU A 415 -11.00 -23.36 -14.18
N GLY A 416 -10.62 -22.16 -13.75
CA GLY A 416 -11.22 -20.89 -14.14
C GLY A 416 -12.16 -20.31 -13.08
N CYS A 417 -12.96 -19.31 -13.49
CA CYS A 417 -13.86 -18.61 -12.58
C CYS A 417 -15.04 -19.46 -12.15
N ARG A 418 -15.16 -19.71 -10.84
CA ARG A 418 -16.39 -20.22 -10.25
C ARG A 418 -17.34 -19.04 -10.11
N GLY A 419 -18.32 -18.96 -11.01
CA GLY A 419 -19.38 -17.96 -10.90
C GLY A 419 -20.16 -18.17 -9.60
N LEU A 420 -20.60 -17.08 -8.95
CA LEU A 420 -21.55 -17.09 -7.84
C LEU A 420 -22.94 -17.69 -8.20
N GLU A 421 -23.08 -18.23 -9.42
CA GLU A 421 -24.27 -18.94 -9.91
C GLU A 421 -24.27 -20.38 -9.38
N GLY A 422 -24.56 -20.56 -8.09
CA GLY A 422 -24.58 -21.89 -7.47
C GLY A 422 -25.50 -22.12 -6.28
N GLU A 423 -25.95 -21.09 -5.54
CA GLU A 423 -26.71 -21.30 -4.29
C GLU A 423 -28.14 -20.73 -4.25
N ALA A 424 -28.74 -20.44 -5.41
CA ALA A 424 -30.16 -20.07 -5.51
C ALA A 424 -31.03 -21.13 -6.23
N ALA A 425 -30.58 -22.38 -6.27
CA ALA A 425 -31.39 -23.50 -6.74
C ALA A 425 -31.01 -24.81 -6.04
N HIS A 426 -31.43 -24.97 -4.79
CA HIS A 426 -31.97 -26.23 -4.26
C HIS A 426 -32.77 -26.02 -2.98
#